data_AF-A0A4R4QJD4-F1
#
_entry.id   AF-A0A4R4QJD4-F1
#
_cell.length_a   1.000
_cell.length_b   1.000
_cell.length_c   1.000
_cell.angle_alpha   90.00
_cell.angle_beta   90.00
_cell.angle_gamma   90.00
#
_symmetry.space_group_name_H-M   'P 1'
#
loop_
_entity.id
_entity.type
_entity.pdbx_description
1 polymer ?
#
loop_
_entity_poly.entity_id
_entity_poly.type
_entity_poly.pdbx_seq_one_letter_code
_entity_poly.pdbx_strand_id
1 'polypeptide(L)'
;MGGELGADVDTGDDLVADFDPAVLTVTGTPAEAPDVTFDDLLDGVRAAGGDVLLVPTTPADLLAGGVHTARVVLTGGSPDAA
;
A
#
# COMPACT_ATOMS: atom_id res chain seq x y z
N MET A 1 10.04 -9.98 33.05
CA MET A 1 9.06 -10.75 32.27
C MET A 1 7.67 -10.32 32.72
N GLY A 2 7.04 -9.42 31.97
CA GLY A 2 5.64 -9.03 32.16
C GLY A 2 4.96 -9.21 30.81
N GLY A 3 3.94 -10.07 30.74
CA GLY A 3 3.28 -10.44 29.51
C GLY A 3 2.31 -9.37 29.02
N GLU A 4 2.41 -9.05 27.74
CA GLU A 4 1.40 -8.37 26.95
C GLU A 4 0.51 -9.42 26.28
N LEU A 5 -0.27 -10.12 27.09
CA LEU A 5 -1.38 -10.96 26.62
C LEU A 5 -2.65 -10.10 26.72
N GLY A 6 -3.02 -9.40 25.65
CA GLY A 6 -4.31 -8.71 25.59
C GLY A 6 -4.37 -7.35 24.89
N ALA A 7 -3.52 -7.09 23.90
CA ALA A 7 -3.94 -6.10 22.89
C ALA A 7 -4.98 -6.82 22.01
N ASP A 8 -6.21 -6.31 21.98
CA ASP A 8 -7.22 -6.74 20.99
C ASP A 8 -6.54 -6.77 19.63
N VAL A 9 -6.58 -7.92 18.96
CA VAL A 9 -6.07 -8.07 17.61
C VAL A 9 -6.79 -7.05 16.76
N ASP A 10 -6.06 -6.11 16.15
CA ASP A 10 -6.64 -5.19 15.18
C ASP A 10 -7.20 -6.03 14.02
N THR A 11 -8.52 -6.08 13.91
CA THR A 11 -9.24 -6.90 12.93
C THR A 11 -9.27 -6.30 11.53
N GLY A 12 -8.64 -5.12 11.34
CA GLY A 12 -8.59 -4.42 10.07
C GLY A 12 -9.60 -3.27 9.97
N ASP A 13 -9.65 -2.66 8.78
CA ASP A 13 -10.54 -1.55 8.44
C ASP A 13 -12.02 -1.96 8.58
N ASP A 14 -12.81 -1.18 9.33
CA ASP A 14 -14.25 -1.40 9.56
C ASP A 14 -15.05 -1.52 8.24
N LEU A 15 -14.51 -1.03 7.13
CA LEU A 15 -15.14 -1.14 5.80
C LEU A 15 -14.98 -2.53 5.16
N VAL A 16 -14.16 -3.42 5.74
CA VAL A 16 -13.67 -4.64 5.08
C VAL A 16 -13.75 -5.86 6.01
N ALA A 17 -14.55 -5.79 7.08
CA ALA A 17 -14.61 -6.82 8.14
C ALA A 17 -15.00 -8.25 7.66
N ASP A 18 -15.79 -8.36 6.58
CA ASP A 18 -16.23 -9.65 6.00
C ASP A 18 -15.38 -10.09 4.79
N PHE A 19 -14.21 -9.48 4.58
CA PHE A 19 -13.38 -9.79 3.43
C PHE A 19 -12.61 -11.10 3.63
N ASP A 20 -13.06 -12.15 2.95
CA ASP A 20 -12.34 -13.41 2.84
C ASP A 20 -11.26 -13.29 1.75
N PRO A 21 -9.94 -13.30 2.06
CA PRO A 21 -8.90 -13.23 1.04
C PRO A 21 -8.96 -14.42 0.05
N ALA A 22 -9.61 -15.54 0.42
CA ALA A 22 -9.83 -16.67 -0.48
C ALA A 22 -10.81 -16.37 -1.63
N VAL A 23 -11.59 -15.28 -1.56
CA VAL A 23 -12.47 -14.87 -2.66
C VAL A 23 -11.75 -14.04 -3.73
N LEU A 24 -10.51 -13.61 -3.49
CA LEU A 24 -9.70 -12.93 -4.49
C LEU A 24 -9.29 -13.91 -5.60
N THR A 25 -10.05 -13.91 -6.69
CA THR A 25 -9.69 -14.61 -7.91
C THR A 25 -8.84 -13.70 -8.79
N VAL A 26 -7.62 -14.12 -9.12
CA VAL A 26 -6.76 -13.40 -10.06
C VAL A 26 -7.40 -13.49 -11.45
N THR A 27 -8.03 -12.39 -11.89
CA THR A 27 -8.61 -12.29 -13.23
C THR A 27 -7.67 -11.47 -14.12
N GLY A 28 -6.91 -12.13 -14.98
CA GLY A 28 -6.07 -11.50 -16.00
C GLY A 28 -4.64 -12.03 -16.03
N THR A 29 -3.96 -11.76 -17.13
CA THR A 29 -2.51 -11.95 -17.25
C THR A 29 -1.83 -10.69 -16.72
N PRO A 30 -0.77 -10.78 -15.90
CA PRO A 30 0.03 -9.62 -15.57
C PRO A 30 0.43 -8.89 -16.85
N ALA A 31 0.22 -7.58 -16.91
CA ALA A 31 0.74 -6.79 -18.01
C ALA A 31 2.26 -6.90 -18.00
N GLU A 32 2.86 -7.03 -19.18
CA GLU A 32 4.31 -6.95 -19.32
C GLU A 32 4.72 -5.51 -19.00
N ALA A 33 5.20 -5.30 -17.78
CA ALA A 33 5.69 -4.03 -17.32
C ALA A 33 7.22 -4.00 -17.49
N PRO A 34 7.79 -2.85 -17.89
CA PRO A 34 9.24 -2.67 -17.83
C PRO A 34 9.71 -2.84 -16.39
N ASP A 35 10.91 -3.38 -16.23
CA ASP A 35 11.58 -3.44 -14.93
C ASP A 35 11.93 -2.00 -14.52
N VAL A 36 11.11 -1.43 -13.63
CA VAL A 36 11.21 -0.04 -13.17
C VAL A 36 11.59 -0.02 -11.71
N THR A 37 12.61 0.74 -11.37
CA THR A 37 12.93 1.00 -9.98
C THR A 37 11.95 2.00 -9.40
N PHE A 38 11.88 2.08 -8.08
CA PHE A 38 11.08 3.11 -7.42
C PHE A 38 11.54 4.52 -7.78
N ASP A 39 12.85 4.73 -7.95
CA ASP A 39 13.41 6.02 -8.37
C ASP A 39 12.96 6.40 -9.80
N ASP A 40 12.96 5.44 -10.72
CA ASP A 40 12.46 5.65 -12.10
C ASP A 40 10.99 6.10 -12.10
N LEU A 41 10.17 5.52 -11.21
CA LEU A 41 8.77 5.89 -11.04
C LEU A 41 8.62 7.32 -10.52
N LEU A 42 9.40 7.71 -9.50
CA LEU A 42 9.36 9.07 -8.95
C LEU A 42 9.78 10.10 -9.99
N ASP A 43 10.81 9.80 -10.78
CA ASP A 43 11.28 10.67 -11.85
C ASP A 43 10.23 10.78 -12.98
N GLY A 44 9.54 9.69 -13.31
CA GLY A 44 8.41 9.69 -14.22
C GLY A 44 7.26 10.60 -13.76
N VAL A 45 6.89 10.53 -12.48
CA VAL A 45 5.85 11.41 -11.90
C VAL A 45 6.26 12.88 -12.00
N ARG A 46 7.53 13.20 -11.69
CA ARG A 46 8.06 14.57 -11.82
C ARG A 46 8.08 15.04 -13.26
N ALA A 47 8.50 14.19 -14.19
CA ALA A 47 8.49 14.49 -15.62
C ALA A 47 7.08 14.77 -16.15
N ALA A 48 6.05 14.13 -15.58
CA ALA A 48 4.65 14.39 -15.88
C ALA A 48 4.08 15.67 -15.23
N GLY A 49 4.89 16.41 -14.47
CA GLY A 49 4.47 17.63 -13.77
C GLY A 49 3.81 17.39 -12.41
N GLY A 50 3.90 16.16 -11.89
CA GLY A 50 3.44 15.78 -10.56
C GLY A 50 4.55 15.71 -9.52
N ASP A 51 4.17 15.38 -8.30
CA ASP A 51 5.12 15.08 -7.21
C ASP A 51 4.53 14.04 -6.25
N VAL A 52 5.40 13.37 -5.50
CA VAL A 52 5.04 12.25 -4.60
C VAL A 52 5.45 12.59 -3.17
N LEU A 53 4.48 12.60 -2.26
CA LEU A 53 4.72 12.71 -0.82
C LEU A 53 4.45 11.36 -0.17
N LEU A 54 5.44 10.83 0.54
CA LEU A 54 5.36 9.54 1.21
C LEU A 54 5.47 9.71 2.72
N VAL A 55 4.52 9.15 3.46
CA VAL A 55 4.53 9.09 4.92
C VAL A 55 4.51 7.62 5.34
N PRO A 56 5.57 7.09 5.97
CA PRO A 56 5.55 5.75 6.54
C PRO A 56 4.50 5.68 7.64
N THR A 57 3.63 4.68 7.60
CA THR A 57 2.52 4.52 8.55
C THR A 57 2.52 3.13 9.18
N THR A 58 3.62 2.39 9.07
CA THR A 58 3.69 0.97 9.43
C THR A 58 3.47 0.77 10.94
N PRO A 59 2.36 0.11 11.35
CA PRO A 59 2.14 -0.34 12.72
C PRO A 59 3.19 -1.38 13.14
N ALA A 60 3.49 -1.47 14.44
CA ALA A 60 4.60 -2.29 14.94
C ALA A 60 4.37 -3.80 14.77
N ASP A 61 3.13 -4.26 14.86
CA ASP A 61 2.68 -5.63 14.62
C ASP A 61 2.87 -6.03 13.14
N LEU A 62 2.49 -5.15 12.21
CA LEU A 62 2.75 -5.36 10.78
C LEU A 62 4.25 -5.36 10.48
N LEU A 63 5.02 -4.46 11.09
CA LEU A 63 6.47 -4.43 10.95
C LEU A 63 7.12 -5.72 11.44
N ALA A 64 6.65 -6.27 12.57
CA ALA A 64 7.14 -7.55 13.10
C ALA A 64 6.85 -8.73 12.14
N GLY A 65 5.78 -8.63 11.35
CA GLY A 65 5.44 -9.55 10.27
C GLY A 65 6.17 -9.27 8.94
N GLY A 66 7.05 -8.26 8.87
CA GLY A 66 7.73 -7.85 7.64
C GLY A 66 6.83 -7.12 6.63
N VAL A 67 5.67 -6.66 7.07
CA VAL A 67 4.72 -5.88 6.25
C VAL A 67 4.99 -4.40 6.46
N HIS A 68 5.15 -3.67 5.36
CA HIS A 68 5.39 -2.22 5.37
C HIS A 68 4.17 -1.49 4.79
N THR A 69 3.71 -0.46 5.49
CA THR A 69 2.63 0.42 5.02
C THR A 69 3.09 1.87 4.99
N ALA A 70 2.61 2.60 3.98
CA ALA A 70 2.83 4.02 3.84
C ALA A 70 1.59 4.69 3.24
N ARG A 71 1.36 5.94 3.63
CA ARG A 71 0.41 6.83 2.97
C ARG A 71 1.14 7.63 1.91
N VAL A 72 0.68 7.51 0.66
CA VAL A 72 1.26 8.21 -0.49
C VAL A 72 0.24 9.23 -1.01
N VAL A 73 0.68 10.47 -1.21
CA VAL A 73 -0.10 11.53 -1.87
C VAL A 73 0.60 11.90 -3.17
N LEU A 74 -0.12 11.76 -4.27
CA LEU A 74 0.33 12.19 -5.60
C LEU A 74 -0.27 13.56 -5.90
N THR A 75 0.57 14.49 -6.35
CA THR A 75 0.16 15.83 -6.76
C THR A 75 0.32 15.99 -8.26
N GLY A 76 -0.38 16.95 -8.87
CA GLY A 76 -0.21 17.31 -10.28
C GLY A 76 -0.74 16.29 -11.30
N GLY A 77 -1.39 15.21 -10.86
CA GLY A 77 -2.10 14.28 -11.74
C GLY A 77 -3.51 14.77 -12.12
N SER A 78 -3.95 14.46 -13.34
CA SER A 78 -5.40 14.33 -13.61
C SER A 78 -5.92 13.13 -12.80
N PRO A 79 -7.13 13.17 -12.22
CA PRO A 79 -7.73 11.96 -11.69
C PRO A 79 -7.80 10.89 -12.79
N ASP A 80 -7.31 9.69 -12.52
CA ASP A 80 -7.67 8.48 -13.27
C ASP A 80 -9.02 8.02 -12.68
N ALA A 81 -10.13 7.86 -13.40
CA ALA A 81 -10.31 7.37 -14.76
C ALA A 81 -11.44 8.10 -15.53
N ALA A 82 -11.33 8.11 -16.86
CA ALA A 82 -12.42 8.16 -17.81
C ALA A 82 -12.29 6.97 -18.78
#